data_AF-A0A453EKE3-F1
#
_entry.id   AF-A0A453EKE3-F1
#
_cell.length_a   1.000
_cell.length_b   1.000
_cell.length_c   1.000
_cell.angle_alpha   90.00
_cell.angle_beta   90.00
_cell.angle_gamma   90.00
#
_symmetry.space_group_name_H-M   'P 1'
#
loop_
_entity.id
_entity.type
_entity.pdbx_description
1 polymer ?
#
loop_
_entity_poly.entity_id
_entity_poly.type
_entity_poly.pdbx_seq_one_letter_code
_entity_poly.pdbx_strand_id
1 'polypeptide(L)'
;RKMHAVFSPSEAEDVLVIVISLFLDRRLEGLLLILGDCLNSLISYFNTSEWESSCLIVAESISKRVKMDLNCLRLVDCITGTNDRSKFLRSQLALQLLKNSFGLKVANVERILKSVTSINVKEKECNFFMLYVHIVLMDNLLFSSDAFRNKTAIIDAWRIFLRNCSTHIGCTDWRFYASKVRNKASYLLQGAMLKRPAGSGNIPAK
;
A
#
# COMPACT_ATOMS: atom_id res chain seq x y z
N ARG A 1 -4.72 32.51 -0.97
CA ARG A 1 -3.32 32.55 -1.44
C ARG A 1 -3.22 33.55 -2.60
N LYS A 2 -2.53 34.67 -2.45
CA LYS A 2 -1.89 35.40 -3.56
C LYS A 2 -0.37 35.34 -3.33
N MET A 3 0.18 34.14 -3.45
CA MET A 3 1.60 33.92 -3.74
C MET A 3 1.58 33.38 -5.17
N HIS A 4 2.40 33.93 -6.06
CA HIS A 4 2.57 33.37 -7.40
C HIS A 4 2.95 31.89 -7.23
N ALA A 5 2.06 31.02 -7.71
CA ALA A 5 2.30 29.59 -7.74
C ALA A 5 3.53 29.34 -8.61
N VAL A 6 4.60 28.78 -8.01
CA VAL A 6 5.85 28.48 -8.72
C VAL A 6 5.62 27.39 -9.77
N PHE A 7 4.65 26.51 -9.55
CA PHE A 7 4.27 25.43 -10.46
C PHE A 7 2.78 25.47 -10.79
N SER A 8 2.42 25.11 -12.01
CA SER A 8 1.06 24.61 -12.29
C SER A 8 0.79 23.28 -11.54
N PRO A 9 -0.47 22.87 -11.37
CA PRO A 9 -0.78 21.57 -10.76
C PRO A 9 -0.10 20.39 -11.47
N SER A 10 -0.07 20.38 -12.80
CA SER A 10 0.59 19.33 -13.59
C SER A 10 2.11 19.31 -13.41
N GLU A 11 2.76 20.48 -13.34
CA GLU A 11 4.21 20.52 -13.05
C GLU A 11 4.49 20.02 -11.63
N ALA A 12 3.62 20.34 -10.66
CA ALA A 12 3.75 19.82 -9.30
C ALA A 12 3.55 18.30 -9.24
N GLU A 13 2.67 17.73 -10.07
CA GLU A 13 2.51 16.27 -10.21
C GLU A 13 3.80 15.62 -10.74
N ASP A 14 4.41 16.19 -11.78
CA ASP A 14 5.66 15.69 -12.35
C ASP A 14 6.81 15.73 -11.32
N VAL A 15 6.94 16.84 -10.59
CA VAL A 15 7.93 16.96 -9.51
C VAL A 15 7.66 15.92 -8.41
N LEU A 16 6.40 15.68 -8.06
CA LEU A 16 6.03 14.66 -7.08
C LEU A 16 6.43 13.25 -7.54
N VAL A 17 6.22 12.91 -8.82
CA VAL A 17 6.67 11.65 -9.42
C VAL A 17 8.18 11.52 -9.35
N ILE A 18 8.92 12.59 -9.68
CA ILE A 18 10.39 12.60 -9.63
C ILE A 18 10.87 12.36 -8.19
N VAL A 19 10.39 13.16 -7.23
CA VAL A 19 10.81 13.05 -5.83
C VAL A 19 10.52 11.67 -5.26
N ILE A 20 9.34 11.10 -5.51
CA ILE A 20 9.03 9.72 -5.07
C ILE A 20 9.97 8.70 -5.73
N SER A 21 10.29 8.88 -7.01
CA SER A 21 11.21 7.97 -7.72
C SER A 21 12.65 8.05 -7.18
N LEU A 22 13.10 9.19 -6.67
CA LEU A 22 14.43 9.36 -6.09
C LEU A 22 14.66 8.46 -4.86
N PHE A 23 13.61 8.10 -4.12
CA PHE A 23 13.70 7.17 -2.99
C PHE A 23 14.15 5.75 -3.38
N LEU A 24 14.15 5.42 -4.67
CA LEU A 24 14.69 4.15 -5.15
C LEU A 24 16.22 4.15 -5.26
N ASP A 25 16.82 5.32 -5.49
CA ASP A 25 18.26 5.43 -5.68
C ASP A 25 18.99 5.34 -4.32
N ARG A 26 19.75 4.26 -4.14
CA ARG A 26 20.54 4.03 -2.92
C ARG A 26 21.65 5.06 -2.74
N ARG A 27 22.12 5.72 -3.80
CA ARG A 27 23.14 6.77 -3.72
C ARG A 27 22.60 8.03 -3.03
N LEU A 28 21.28 8.18 -2.97
CA LEU A 28 20.60 9.32 -2.34
C LEU A 28 20.15 9.02 -0.90
N GLU A 29 20.61 7.92 -0.30
CA GLU A 29 20.23 7.53 1.07
C GLU A 29 20.58 8.61 2.11
N GLY A 30 21.70 9.32 1.92
CA GLY A 30 22.08 10.46 2.75
C GLY A 30 21.17 11.70 2.62
N LEU A 31 20.29 11.74 1.61
CA LEU A 31 19.36 12.84 1.35
C LEU A 31 17.91 12.52 1.74
N LEU A 32 17.63 11.33 2.29
CA LEU A 32 16.25 10.87 2.56
C LEU A 32 15.45 11.82 3.44
N LEU A 33 16.08 12.49 4.40
CA LEU A 33 15.42 13.45 5.27
C LEU A 33 14.94 14.67 4.46
N ILE A 34 15.82 15.25 3.64
CA ILE A 34 15.50 16.41 2.78
C ILE A 34 14.48 16.01 1.71
N LEU A 35 14.60 14.83 1.12
CA LEU A 35 13.62 14.29 0.18
C LEU A 35 12.26 14.09 0.86
N GLY A 36 12.23 13.67 2.13
CA GLY A 36 11.02 13.53 2.93
C GLY A 36 10.33 14.88 3.18
N ASP A 37 11.10 15.90 3.55
CA ASP A 37 10.59 17.27 3.74
C ASP A 37 10.08 17.88 2.43
N CYS A 38 10.78 17.63 1.33
CA CYS A 38 10.37 18.00 -0.02
C CYS A 38 9.05 17.32 -0.42
N LEU A 39 8.96 16.00 -0.21
CA LEU A 39 7.75 15.22 -0.47
C LEU A 39 6.56 15.76 0.33
N ASN A 40 6.72 16.02 1.63
CA ASN A 40 5.67 16.58 2.48
C ASN A 40 5.23 17.98 2.03
N SER A 41 6.17 18.81 1.57
CA SER A 41 5.90 20.14 1.05
C SER A 41 5.09 20.07 -0.25
N LEU A 42 5.43 19.14 -1.16
CA LEU A 42 4.70 18.89 -2.40
C LEU A 42 3.28 18.35 -2.14
N ILE A 43 3.12 17.42 -1.19
CA ILE A 43 1.78 16.93 -0.78
C ILE A 43 0.91 18.08 -0.22
N SER A 44 1.53 19.02 0.47
CA SER A 44 0.86 20.21 1.04
C SER A 44 0.64 21.34 0.02
N TYR A 45 1.25 21.23 -1.16
CA TYR A 45 1.15 22.23 -2.23
C TYR A 45 -0.27 22.33 -2.79
N PHE A 46 -0.81 21.18 -3.19
CA PHE A 46 -2.12 21.05 -3.84
C PHE A 46 -3.25 21.55 -2.95
N ASN A 47 -4.29 22.12 -3.56
CA ASN A 47 -5.52 22.40 -2.83
C ASN A 47 -6.38 21.12 -2.69
N THR A 48 -7.45 21.20 -1.90
CA THR A 48 -8.31 20.03 -1.64
C THR A 48 -9.02 19.53 -2.91
N SER A 49 -9.39 20.44 -3.83
CA SER A 49 -10.06 20.06 -5.08
C SER A 49 -9.14 19.35 -6.08
N GLU A 50 -7.84 19.65 -6.06
CA GLU A 50 -6.84 19.06 -6.97
C GLU A 50 -6.26 17.74 -6.44
N TRP A 51 -6.20 17.58 -5.12
CA TRP A 51 -5.37 16.54 -4.50
C TRP A 51 -5.75 15.12 -4.91
N GLU A 52 -7.04 14.81 -4.95
CA GLU A 52 -7.49 13.45 -5.25
C GLU A 52 -7.19 13.04 -6.69
N SER A 53 -7.44 13.93 -7.67
CA SER A 53 -7.10 13.67 -9.08
C SER A 53 -5.59 13.60 -9.30
N SER A 54 -4.83 14.49 -8.65
CA SER A 54 -3.36 14.53 -8.74
C SER A 54 -2.76 13.22 -8.21
N CYS A 55 -3.28 12.68 -7.10
CA CYS A 55 -2.85 11.40 -6.56
C CYS A 55 -3.02 10.25 -7.55
N LEU A 56 -4.13 10.22 -8.29
CA LEU A 56 -4.38 9.18 -9.29
C LEU A 56 -3.37 9.27 -10.44
N ILE A 57 -3.12 10.48 -10.96
CA ILE A 57 -2.16 10.73 -12.04
C ILE A 57 -0.74 10.33 -11.61
N VAL A 58 -0.32 10.76 -10.42
CA VAL A 58 1.00 10.47 -9.85
C VAL A 58 1.17 8.98 -9.60
N ALA A 59 0.20 8.34 -8.93
CA ALA A 59 0.23 6.90 -8.66
C ALA A 59 0.28 6.07 -9.95
N GLU A 60 -0.53 6.43 -10.96
CA GLU A 60 -0.51 5.75 -12.25
C GLU A 60 0.84 5.92 -12.94
N SER A 61 1.38 7.13 -12.97
CA SER A 61 2.67 7.44 -13.60
C SER A 61 3.84 6.67 -12.97
N ILE A 62 3.88 6.59 -11.64
CA ILE A 62 4.89 5.81 -10.91
C ILE A 62 4.71 4.32 -11.20
N SER A 63 3.47 3.80 -11.11
CA SER A 63 3.20 2.37 -11.26
C SER A 63 3.61 1.80 -12.63
N LYS A 64 3.63 2.63 -13.68
CA LYS A 64 4.05 2.25 -15.03
C LYS A 64 5.58 2.08 -15.16
N ARG A 65 6.35 2.69 -14.25
CA ARG A 65 7.83 2.74 -14.31
C ARG A 65 8.52 1.75 -13.38
N VAL A 66 7.76 1.05 -12.54
CA VAL A 66 8.29 0.26 -11.42
C VAL A 66 7.92 -1.21 -11.59
N LYS A 67 8.92 -2.07 -11.43
CA LYS A 67 8.71 -3.53 -11.43
C LYS A 67 8.05 -3.98 -10.12
N MET A 68 7.31 -5.07 -10.17
CA MET A 68 6.68 -5.67 -9.00
C MET A 68 7.72 -6.45 -8.17
N ASP A 69 8.58 -5.71 -7.48
CA ASP A 69 9.64 -6.23 -6.60
C ASP A 69 9.71 -5.40 -5.31
N LEU A 70 10.77 -5.51 -4.52
CA LEU A 70 10.90 -4.76 -3.26
C LEU A 70 10.96 -3.24 -3.45
N ASN A 71 11.27 -2.73 -4.65
CA ASN A 71 11.24 -1.29 -4.93
C ASN A 71 9.83 -0.74 -4.87
N CYS A 72 8.81 -1.50 -5.29
CA CYS A 72 7.44 -1.01 -5.19
C CYS A 72 7.00 -0.81 -3.73
N LEU A 73 7.53 -1.62 -2.80
CA LEU A 73 7.32 -1.45 -1.37
C LEU A 73 8.03 -0.18 -0.86
N ARG A 74 9.29 0.05 -1.28
CA ARG A 74 10.05 1.26 -0.91
C ARG A 74 9.33 2.55 -1.31
N LEU A 75 8.68 2.58 -2.47
CA LEU A 75 7.93 3.76 -2.93
C LEU A 75 6.66 4.03 -2.11
N VAL A 76 6.02 2.98 -1.61
CA VAL A 76 4.85 3.12 -0.75
C VAL A 76 5.30 3.54 0.66
N ASP A 77 6.38 2.94 1.17
CA ASP A 77 6.92 3.20 2.51
C ASP A 77 7.60 4.58 2.62
N CYS A 78 8.13 5.14 1.52
CA CYS A 78 8.76 6.47 1.55
C CYS A 78 7.76 7.61 1.79
N ILE A 79 6.47 7.38 1.51
CA ILE A 79 5.41 8.30 1.88
C ILE A 79 5.15 8.07 3.37
N THR A 80 5.86 8.76 4.26
CA THR A 80 5.80 8.51 5.73
C THR A 80 4.75 9.34 6.47
N GLY A 81 4.18 10.35 5.82
CA GLY A 81 3.22 11.27 6.44
C GLY A 81 1.99 10.55 7.03
N THR A 82 1.57 10.98 8.22
CA THR A 82 0.40 10.44 8.95
C THR A 82 -0.89 11.22 8.68
N ASN A 83 -0.79 12.34 7.94
CA ASN A 83 -1.95 13.11 7.49
C ASN A 83 -2.75 12.37 6.40
N ASP A 84 -4.02 12.73 6.24
CA ASP A 84 -4.94 12.06 5.33
C ASP A 84 -4.49 12.12 3.88
N ARG A 85 -3.81 13.19 3.48
CA ARG A 85 -3.28 13.34 2.12
C ARG A 85 -2.21 12.28 1.83
N SER A 86 -1.23 12.15 2.71
CA SER A 86 -0.14 11.17 2.58
C SER A 86 -0.67 9.74 2.62
N LYS A 87 -1.62 9.47 3.52
CA LYS A 87 -2.33 8.19 3.61
C LYS A 87 -3.08 7.85 2.32
N PHE A 88 -3.77 8.83 1.74
CA PHE A 88 -4.50 8.66 0.49
C PHE A 88 -3.55 8.37 -0.67
N LEU A 89 -2.48 9.14 -0.85
CA LEU A 89 -1.47 8.88 -1.89
C LEU A 89 -0.84 7.49 -1.74
N ARG A 90 -0.49 7.09 -0.51
CA ARG A 90 0.04 5.75 -0.21
C ARG A 90 -0.91 4.64 -0.64
N SER A 91 -2.20 4.79 -0.34
CA SER A 91 -3.27 3.86 -0.73
C SER A 91 -3.44 3.82 -2.26
N GLN A 92 -3.44 4.97 -2.94
CA GLN A 92 -3.57 5.05 -4.40
C GLN A 92 -2.37 4.43 -5.13
N LEU A 93 -1.15 4.66 -4.64
CA LEU A 93 0.05 4.05 -5.20
C LEU A 93 0.00 2.53 -5.09
N ALA A 94 -0.38 2.00 -3.93
CA ALA A 94 -0.58 0.57 -3.74
C ALA A 94 -1.65 0.00 -4.69
N LEU A 95 -2.78 0.71 -4.86
CA LEU A 95 -3.85 0.33 -5.79
C LEU A 95 -3.35 0.20 -7.23
N GLN A 96 -2.59 1.18 -7.72
CA GLN A 96 -2.10 1.18 -9.10
C GLN A 96 -1.03 0.11 -9.33
N LEU A 97 -0.15 -0.12 -8.36
CA LEU A 97 0.82 -1.21 -8.41
C LEU A 97 0.11 -2.58 -8.48
N LEU A 98 -0.85 -2.83 -7.60
CA LEU A 98 -1.63 -4.07 -7.59
C LEU A 98 -2.43 -4.26 -8.89
N LYS A 99 -3.06 -3.19 -9.41
CA LYS A 99 -3.75 -3.19 -10.70
C LYS A 99 -2.82 -3.70 -11.80
N ASN A 100 -1.61 -3.16 -11.90
CA ASN A 100 -0.63 -3.55 -12.90
C ASN A 100 -0.15 -4.99 -12.69
N SER A 101 0.08 -5.41 -11.44
CA SER A 101 0.51 -6.79 -11.13
C SER A 101 -0.48 -7.85 -11.62
N PHE A 102 -1.77 -7.58 -11.54
CA PHE A 102 -2.83 -8.50 -11.93
C PHE A 102 -3.33 -8.25 -13.37
N GLY A 103 -2.67 -7.38 -14.14
CA GLY A 103 -3.04 -7.09 -15.53
C GLY A 103 -4.44 -6.48 -15.69
N LEU A 104 -4.93 -5.76 -14.68
CA LEU A 104 -6.27 -5.19 -14.70
C LEU A 104 -6.29 -3.88 -15.49
N LYS A 105 -7.30 -3.71 -16.36
CA LYS A 105 -7.49 -2.46 -17.11
C LYS A 105 -7.95 -1.29 -16.22
N VAL A 106 -8.76 -1.60 -15.20
CA VAL A 106 -9.35 -0.62 -14.29
C VAL A 106 -9.00 -0.98 -12.86
N ALA A 107 -8.57 0.01 -12.08
CA ALA A 107 -8.33 -0.14 -10.66
C ALA A 107 -9.66 -0.45 -9.94
N ASN A 108 -9.80 -1.64 -9.38
CA ASN A 108 -10.98 -2.05 -8.62
C ASN A 108 -10.55 -2.93 -7.45
N VAL A 109 -10.83 -2.47 -6.23
CA VAL A 109 -10.36 -3.10 -4.99
C VAL A 109 -10.95 -4.49 -4.80
N GLU A 110 -12.23 -4.70 -5.12
CA GLU A 110 -12.87 -6.01 -4.97
C GLU A 110 -12.28 -7.04 -5.92
N ARG A 111 -12.01 -6.64 -7.18
CA ARG A 111 -11.36 -7.51 -8.17
C ARG A 111 -9.93 -7.85 -7.78
N ILE A 112 -9.18 -6.86 -7.28
CA ILE A 112 -7.82 -7.08 -6.79
C ILE A 112 -7.85 -8.01 -5.58
N LEU A 113 -8.73 -7.75 -4.61
CA LEU A 113 -8.90 -8.59 -3.43
C LEU A 113 -9.21 -10.03 -3.84
N LYS A 114 -10.17 -10.25 -4.74
CA LYS A 114 -10.49 -11.57 -5.27
C LYS A 114 -9.29 -12.26 -5.91
N SER A 115 -8.46 -11.50 -6.63
CA SER A 115 -7.25 -12.04 -7.28
C SER A 115 -6.21 -12.47 -6.23
N VAL A 116 -5.96 -11.63 -5.23
CA VAL A 116 -5.03 -11.95 -4.13
C VAL A 116 -5.53 -13.12 -3.30
N THR A 117 -6.82 -13.15 -2.94
CA THR A 117 -7.38 -14.22 -2.10
C THR A 117 -7.53 -15.56 -2.81
N SER A 118 -7.44 -15.58 -4.15
CA SER A 118 -7.40 -16.81 -4.95
C SER A 118 -6.04 -17.52 -4.95
N ILE A 119 -4.97 -16.86 -4.47
CA ILE A 119 -3.63 -17.46 -4.42
C ILE A 119 -3.61 -18.61 -3.42
N ASN A 120 -3.30 -19.82 -3.91
CA ASN A 120 -3.26 -21.02 -3.10
C ASN A 120 -1.85 -21.29 -2.57
N VAL A 121 -1.62 -20.97 -1.29
CA VAL A 121 -0.31 -21.14 -0.62
C VAL A 121 0.16 -22.60 -0.52
N LYS A 122 -0.74 -23.58 -0.69
CA LYS A 122 -0.41 -25.00 -0.67
C LYS A 122 0.16 -25.52 -1.98
N GLU A 123 -0.06 -24.80 -3.09
CA GLU A 123 0.50 -25.19 -4.39
C GLU A 123 2.02 -25.08 -4.36
N LYS A 124 2.69 -26.09 -4.91
CA LYS A 124 4.16 -26.19 -4.92
C LYS A 124 4.79 -24.97 -5.60
N GLU A 125 4.19 -24.53 -6.70
CA GLU A 125 4.64 -23.41 -7.54
C GLU A 125 4.19 -22.02 -7.03
N CYS A 126 3.56 -21.95 -5.85
CA CYS A 126 3.16 -20.67 -5.26
C CYS A 126 4.38 -19.74 -5.08
N ASN A 127 4.37 -18.60 -5.77
CA ASN A 127 5.43 -17.61 -5.67
C ASN A 127 5.25 -16.76 -4.40
N PHE A 128 5.88 -17.19 -3.31
CA PHE A 128 5.79 -16.48 -2.02
C PHE A 128 6.47 -15.10 -2.03
N PHE A 129 7.45 -14.86 -2.89
CA PHE A 129 8.03 -13.53 -3.03
C PHE A 129 6.99 -12.53 -3.54
N MET A 130 6.28 -12.89 -4.61
CA MET A 130 5.20 -12.06 -5.16
C MET A 130 4.04 -11.94 -4.17
N LEU A 131 3.65 -13.03 -3.50
CA LEU A 131 2.62 -13.00 -2.48
C LEU A 131 2.99 -12.06 -1.31
N TYR A 132 4.25 -12.04 -0.89
CA TYR A 132 4.72 -11.09 0.13
C TYR A 132 4.52 -9.64 -0.31
N VAL A 133 4.91 -9.32 -1.55
CA VAL A 133 4.72 -7.99 -2.13
C VAL A 133 3.23 -7.64 -2.18
N HIS A 134 2.38 -8.54 -2.68
CA HIS A 134 0.92 -8.35 -2.71
C HIS A 134 0.34 -8.12 -1.32
N ILE A 135 0.79 -8.86 -0.31
CA ILE A 135 0.30 -8.69 1.06
C ILE A 135 0.62 -7.31 1.62
N VAL A 136 1.85 -6.84 1.42
CA VAL A 136 2.27 -5.51 1.90
C VAL A 136 1.52 -4.40 1.15
N LEU A 137 1.33 -4.53 -0.16
CA LEU A 137 0.56 -3.56 -0.94
C LEU A 137 -0.92 -3.57 -0.58
N MET A 138 -1.54 -4.73 -0.38
CA MET A 138 -2.94 -4.82 0.03
C MET A 138 -3.16 -4.20 1.41
N ASP A 139 -2.25 -4.41 2.35
CA ASP A 139 -2.35 -3.79 3.66
C ASP A 139 -2.29 -2.26 3.57
N ASN A 140 -1.36 -1.72 2.76
CA ASN A 140 -1.28 -0.30 2.49
C ASN A 140 -2.52 0.26 1.80
N LEU A 141 -3.08 -0.46 0.82
CA LEU A 141 -4.31 -0.09 0.14
C LEU A 141 -5.49 0.01 1.12
N LEU A 142 -5.69 -1.03 1.93
CA LEU A 142 -6.87 -1.16 2.79
C LEU A 142 -6.81 -0.33 4.07
N PHE A 143 -5.61 -0.08 4.62
CA PHE A 143 -5.46 0.47 5.96
C PHE A 143 -4.57 1.72 6.06
N SER A 144 -4.01 2.24 4.97
CA SER A 144 -3.35 3.55 5.01
C SER A 144 -4.36 4.66 5.25
N SER A 145 -5.48 4.64 4.51
CA SER A 145 -6.58 5.60 4.64
C SER A 145 -7.82 4.94 5.26
N ASP A 146 -8.76 5.75 5.73
CA ASP A 146 -10.01 5.24 6.30
C ASP A 146 -11.07 4.85 5.25
N ALA A 147 -10.73 4.93 3.96
CA ALA A 147 -11.66 4.69 2.85
C ALA A 147 -12.35 3.31 2.88
N PHE A 148 -11.65 2.28 3.40
CA PHE A 148 -12.16 0.91 3.47
C PHE A 148 -12.53 0.46 4.89
N ARG A 149 -12.35 1.31 5.92
CA ARG A 149 -12.55 0.93 7.32
C ARG A 149 -13.95 0.35 7.60
N ASN A 150 -14.97 0.88 6.92
CA ASN A 150 -16.37 0.48 7.11
C ASN A 150 -16.84 -0.58 6.09
N LYS A 151 -15.96 -1.05 5.20
CA LYS A 151 -16.28 -2.09 4.20
C LYS A 151 -16.01 -3.48 4.79
N THR A 152 -16.90 -3.92 5.68
CA THR A 152 -16.75 -5.16 6.46
C THR A 152 -16.46 -6.38 5.59
N ALA A 153 -17.19 -6.57 4.48
CA ALA A 153 -16.96 -7.69 3.57
C ALA A 153 -15.54 -7.75 2.99
N ILE A 154 -14.97 -6.59 2.63
CA ILE A 154 -13.59 -6.48 2.12
C ILE A 154 -12.60 -6.82 3.23
N ILE A 155 -12.80 -6.26 4.43
CA ILE A 155 -11.92 -6.48 5.58
C ILE A 155 -11.96 -7.95 6.03
N ASP A 156 -13.14 -8.56 6.08
CA ASP A 156 -13.31 -9.95 6.53
C ASP A 156 -12.68 -10.93 5.54
N ALA A 157 -12.90 -10.74 4.23
CA ALA A 157 -12.24 -11.54 3.20
C ALA A 157 -10.71 -11.42 3.28
N TRP A 158 -10.19 -10.20 3.52
CA TRP A 158 -8.76 -9.98 3.72
C TRP A 158 -8.23 -10.70 4.97
N ARG A 159 -8.94 -10.62 6.10
CA ARG A 159 -8.57 -11.30 7.35
C ARG A 159 -8.56 -12.82 7.20
N ILE A 160 -9.56 -13.39 6.52
CA ILE A 160 -9.62 -14.83 6.25
C ILE A 160 -8.40 -15.26 5.43
N PHE A 161 -8.05 -14.49 4.39
CA PHE A 161 -6.87 -14.78 3.59
C PHE A 161 -5.56 -14.73 4.37
N LEU A 162 -5.36 -13.69 5.19
CA LEU A 162 -4.19 -13.60 6.05
C LEU A 162 -4.12 -14.78 7.04
N ARG A 163 -5.27 -15.20 7.60
CA ARG A 163 -5.32 -16.38 8.46
C ARG A 163 -4.84 -17.62 7.72
N ASN A 164 -5.32 -17.85 6.50
CA ASN A 164 -4.89 -18.97 5.66
C ASN A 164 -3.39 -18.92 5.38
N CYS A 165 -2.83 -17.75 5.08
CA CYS A 165 -1.38 -17.59 4.89
C CYS A 165 -0.61 -17.93 6.17
N SER A 166 -1.10 -17.50 7.34
CA SER A 166 -0.44 -17.76 8.62
C SER A 166 -0.53 -19.22 9.07
N THR A 167 -1.60 -19.95 8.73
CA THR A 167 -1.87 -21.31 9.24
C THR A 167 -1.51 -22.40 8.25
N HIS A 168 -1.63 -22.17 6.94
CA HIS A 168 -1.39 -23.19 5.93
C HIS A 168 0.07 -23.23 5.44
N ILE A 169 0.86 -22.18 5.69
CA ILE A 169 2.30 -22.21 5.44
C ILE A 169 2.99 -22.81 6.67
N GLY A 170 3.49 -24.03 6.54
CA GLY A 170 4.15 -24.77 7.62
C GLY A 170 5.43 -24.09 8.12
N CYS A 171 5.83 -24.39 9.37
CA CYS A 171 7.12 -23.92 9.90
C CYS A 171 8.34 -24.55 9.26
N THR A 172 8.13 -25.68 8.62
CA THR A 172 9.12 -26.43 7.84
C THR A 172 9.01 -26.12 6.34
N ASP A 173 8.21 -25.14 5.94
CA ASP A 173 8.17 -24.68 4.54
C ASP A 173 9.39 -23.81 4.24
N TRP A 174 10.42 -24.43 3.66
CA TRP A 174 11.69 -23.80 3.32
C TRP A 174 11.68 -23.10 1.96
N ARG A 175 10.53 -23.03 1.27
CA ARG A 175 10.43 -22.31 0.00
C ARG A 175 10.78 -20.83 0.22
N PHE A 176 11.46 -20.24 -0.76
CA PHE A 176 11.91 -18.86 -0.68
C PHE A 176 10.74 -17.92 -0.32
N TYR A 177 10.91 -17.09 0.70
CA TYR A 177 9.89 -16.16 1.25
C TYR A 177 8.69 -16.78 2.00
N ALA A 178 8.52 -18.11 2.06
CA ALA A 178 7.39 -18.74 2.76
C ALA A 178 7.27 -18.27 4.22
N SER A 179 8.38 -18.34 4.97
CA SER A 179 8.44 -17.89 6.37
C SER A 179 8.14 -16.38 6.52
N LYS A 180 8.59 -15.53 5.57
CA LYS A 180 8.30 -14.10 5.57
C LYS A 180 6.82 -13.81 5.35
N VAL A 181 6.17 -14.51 4.41
CA VAL A 181 4.73 -14.40 4.16
C VAL A 181 3.94 -14.78 5.40
N ARG A 182 4.24 -15.97 5.98
CA ARG A 182 3.57 -16.46 7.18
C ARG A 182 3.70 -15.48 8.35
N ASN A 183 4.92 -15.02 8.63
CA ASN A 183 5.20 -14.10 9.73
C ASN A 183 4.53 -12.74 9.50
N LYS A 184 4.58 -12.20 8.27
CA LYS A 184 3.91 -10.93 7.93
C LYS A 184 2.40 -11.07 8.06
N ALA A 185 1.80 -12.16 7.59
CA ALA A 185 0.38 -12.39 7.71
C ALA A 185 -0.07 -12.49 9.18
N SER A 186 0.69 -13.21 10.01
CA SER A 186 0.46 -13.29 11.46
C SER A 186 0.52 -11.91 12.13
N TYR A 187 1.56 -11.12 11.81
CA TYR A 187 1.72 -9.75 12.32
C TYR A 187 0.54 -8.84 11.92
N LEU A 188 0.12 -8.88 10.65
CA LEU A 188 -0.99 -8.06 10.15
C LEU A 188 -2.34 -8.47 10.78
N LEU A 189 -2.56 -9.76 11.05
CA LEU A 189 -3.75 -10.22 11.76
C LEU A 189 -3.82 -9.64 13.17
N GLN A 190 -2.70 -9.64 13.90
CA GLN A 190 -2.64 -9.05 15.24
C GLN A 190 -2.93 -7.55 15.20
N GLY A 191 -2.32 -6.82 14.24
CA GLY A 191 -2.57 -5.38 14.05
C GLY A 191 -4.02 -5.06 13.65
N ALA A 192 -4.65 -5.90 12.83
CA ALA A 192 -6.05 -5.73 12.43
C ALA A 192 -7.03 -5.95 13.59
N MET A 193 -6.68 -6.76 14.59
CA MET A 193 -7.49 -6.94 15.80
C MET A 193 -7.49 -5.69 16.69
N LEU A 194 -6.37 -4.94 16.72
CA LEU A 194 -6.24 -3.69 17.48
C LEU A 194 -6.95 -2.50 16.83
N LYS A 195 -7.18 -2.53 15.51
CA LYS A 195 -7.89 -1.49 14.75
C LYS A 195 -9.42 -1.66 14.73
N ARG A 196 -10.00 -2.49 15.61
CA ARG A 196 -11.47 -2.55 15.79
C ARG A 196 -11.97 -1.18 16.30
N PRO A 197 -13.07 -0.64 15.77
CA PRO A 197 -13.73 0.49 16.41
C PRO A 197 -14.17 0.08 17.82
N ALA A 198 -13.85 0.91 18.81
CA ALA A 198 -14.33 0.77 20.18
C ALA A 198 -15.87 0.78 20.15
N GLY A 199 -16.49 -0.38 20.21
CA GLY A 199 -17.94 -0.52 20.05
C GLY A 199 -18.46 -1.94 19.83
N SER A 200 -17.60 -2.95 19.73
CA SER A 200 -18.04 -4.36 19.69
C SER A 200 -17.22 -5.20 20.67
N GLY A 201 -17.60 -5.11 21.94
CA GLY A 201 -17.03 -5.91 23.00
C GLY A 201 -17.88 -5.85 24.26
N ASN A 202 -19.02 -6.57 24.26
CA ASN A 202 -19.55 -7.07 25.52
C ASN A 202 -18.50 -8.02 26.08
N ILE A 203 -17.86 -7.62 27.18
CA ILE A 203 -17.07 -8.50 28.01
C ILE A 203 -18.06 -9.35 28.80
N PRO A 204 -18.08 -10.69 28.66
CA PRO A 204 -18.75 -11.52 29.65
C PRO A 204 -17.87 -11.50 30.90
N ALA A 205 -18.39 -10.90 31.97
CA ALA A 205 -17.79 -10.99 33.29
C ALA A 205 -17.70 -12.47 33.70
N LYS A 206 -16.51 -12.89 34.13
CA LYS A 206 -16.35 -13.99 35.09
C LYS A 206 -16.18 -13.36 36.47
#